data_AF-A0A9D8P645-F1
#
_entry.id   AF-A0A9D8P645-F1
#
_cell.length_a   1.000
_cell.length_b   1.000
_cell.length_c   1.000
_cell.angle_alpha   90.00
_cell.angle_beta   90.00
_cell.angle_gamma   90.00
#
_symmetry.space_group_name_H-M   'P 1'
#
loop_
_entity.id
_entity.type
_entity.pdbx_description
1 polymer ?
#
loop_
_entity_poly.entity_id
_entity_poly.type
_entity_poly.pdbx_seq_one_letter_code
_entity_poly.pdbx_strand_id
1 'polypeptide(L)'
;MTAIAIRRRVSANIKRCRQRAGLTQEAMASRLGVSLRYVSMLEQNARNLSIESLAKVAGCLEVDIAELVCDEKYLDQAKQSAAELGIQLLQQFVKGHDDT
;
A
#
# COMPACT_ATOMS: atom_id res chain seq x y z
N MET A 1 4.01 -10.92 15.12
CA MET A 1 2.89 -10.54 14.20
C MET A 1 1.86 -11.67 14.20
N THR A 2 0.57 -11.39 14.41
CA THR A 2 -0.50 -12.41 14.36
C THR A 2 -1.28 -12.32 13.04
N ALA A 3 -1.90 -13.42 12.61
CA ALA A 3 -2.70 -13.44 11.37
C ALA A 3 -3.80 -12.37 11.37
N ILE A 4 -4.41 -12.07 12.52
CA ILE A 4 -5.42 -11.01 12.68
C ILE A 4 -4.81 -9.63 12.37
N ALA A 5 -3.61 -9.34 12.87
CA ALA A 5 -2.93 -8.07 12.62
C ALA A 5 -2.64 -7.87 11.12
N ILE A 6 -2.19 -8.93 10.43
CA ILE A 6 -1.94 -8.89 8.99
C ILE A 6 -3.23 -8.62 8.22
N ARG A 7 -4.33 -9.29 8.55
CA ARG A 7 -5.60 -9.07 7.84
C ARG A 7 -6.17 -7.66 8.06
N ARG A 8 -6.03 -7.10 9.27
CA ARG A 8 -6.39 -5.69 9.54
C ARG A 8 -5.59 -4.73 8.67
N ARG A 9 -4.28 -4.96 8.55
CA ARG A 9 -3.40 -4.18 7.69
C ARG A 9 -3.81 -4.26 6.22
N VAL A 10 -4.07 -5.46 5.72
CA VAL A 10 -4.55 -5.65 4.34
C VAL A 10 -5.87 -4.91 4.09
N SER A 11 -6.82 -5.00 5.03
CA SER A 11 -8.12 -4.33 4.91
C SER A 11 -7.97 -2.80 4.86
N ALA A 12 -7.10 -2.24 5.70
CA ALA A 12 -6.80 -0.81 5.70
C ALA A 12 -6.10 -0.36 4.41
N ASN A 13 -5.14 -1.15 3.93
CA ASN A 13 -4.41 -0.86 2.70
C ASN A 13 -5.34 -0.89 1.47
N ILE A 14 -6.25 -1.87 1.37
CA ILE A 14 -7.26 -1.91 0.31
C ILE A 14 -8.10 -0.63 0.29
N LYS A 15 -8.60 -0.20 1.46
CA LYS A 15 -9.37 1.04 1.59
C LYS A 15 -8.57 2.27 1.14
N ARG A 16 -7.32 2.37 1.58
CA ARG A 16 -6.42 3.49 1.23
C ARG A 16 -6.13 3.52 -0.28
N CYS A 17 -5.80 2.39 -0.88
CA CYS A 17 -5.53 2.28 -2.31
C CYS A 17 -6.79 2.61 -3.13
N ARG A 18 -7.98 2.15 -2.71
CA ARG A 18 -9.26 2.54 -3.34
C ARG A 18 -9.48 4.05 -3.29
N GLN A 19 -9.25 4.68 -2.14
CA GLN A 19 -9.41 6.12 -1.98
C GLN A 19 -8.40 6.90 -2.84
N ARG A 20 -7.13 6.47 -2.90
CA ARG A 20 -6.10 7.03 -3.80
C ARG A 20 -6.51 6.94 -5.27
N ALA A 21 -7.16 5.86 -5.67
CA ALA A 21 -7.70 5.67 -7.01
C ALA A 21 -8.99 6.48 -7.29
N GLY A 22 -9.51 7.24 -6.32
CA GLY A 22 -10.73 8.06 -6.49
C GLY A 22 -12.01 7.24 -6.61
N LEU A 23 -12.01 5.97 -6.21
CA LEU A 23 -13.16 5.08 -6.37
C LEU A 23 -14.07 5.06 -5.13
N THR A 24 -15.39 5.05 -5.34
CA THR A 24 -16.34 4.66 -4.28
C THR A 24 -16.32 3.15 -4.06
N GLN A 25 -16.91 2.65 -2.97
CA GLN A 25 -17.02 1.20 -2.76
C GLN A 25 -17.89 0.55 -3.83
N GLU A 26 -18.95 1.23 -4.28
CA GLU A 26 -19.84 0.82 -5.36
C GLU A 26 -19.09 0.74 -6.69
N ALA A 27 -18.26 1.73 -7.00
CA ALA A 27 -17.45 1.73 -8.22
C ALA A 27 -16.45 0.57 -8.24
N MET A 28 -15.77 0.32 -7.11
CA MET A 28 -14.87 -0.82 -6.97
C MET A 28 -15.62 -2.16 -7.07
N ALA A 29 -16.81 -2.27 -6.46
CA ALA A 29 -17.64 -3.46 -6.52
C ALA A 29 -18.05 -3.79 -7.97
N SER A 30 -18.48 -2.75 -8.70
CA SER A 30 -18.81 -2.85 -10.12
C SER A 30 -17.62 -3.34 -10.96
N ARG A 31 -16.43 -2.72 -10.78
CA ARG A 31 -15.20 -3.12 -11.49
C ARG A 31 -14.78 -4.57 -11.19
N LEU A 32 -14.95 -5.02 -9.95
CA LEU A 32 -14.62 -6.38 -9.54
C LEU A 32 -15.68 -7.42 -9.92
N GLY A 33 -16.87 -7.00 -10.36
CA GLY A 33 -18.01 -7.89 -10.58
C GLY A 33 -18.50 -8.56 -9.29
N VAL A 34 -18.45 -7.85 -8.16
CA VAL A 34 -18.87 -8.36 -6.83
C VAL A 34 -19.90 -7.43 -6.19
N SER A 35 -20.51 -7.87 -5.08
CA SER A 35 -21.47 -7.03 -4.35
C SER A 35 -20.78 -5.92 -3.57
N LEU A 36 -21.48 -4.79 -3.38
CA LEU A 36 -21.04 -3.71 -2.48
C LEU A 36 -20.71 -4.24 -1.07
N ARG A 37 -21.53 -5.18 -0.57
CA ARG A 37 -21.29 -5.87 0.70
C ARG A 37 -19.94 -6.58 0.72
N TYR A 38 -19.54 -7.23 -0.38
CA TYR A 38 -18.25 -7.89 -0.49
C TYR A 38 -17.11 -6.89 -0.30
N VAL A 39 -17.14 -5.74 -0.98
CA VAL A 39 -16.15 -4.67 -0.85
C VAL A 39 -16.13 -4.10 0.57
N SER A 40 -17.28 -3.85 1.17
CA SER A 40 -17.38 -3.42 2.57
C SER A 40 -16.71 -4.41 3.53
N MET A 41 -16.92 -5.72 3.32
CA MET A 41 -16.25 -6.77 4.11
C MET A 41 -14.73 -6.83 3.89
N LEU A 42 -14.23 -6.50 2.68
CA LEU A 42 -12.80 -6.39 2.41
C LEU A 42 -12.15 -5.31 3.30
N GLU A 43 -12.83 -4.17 3.46
CA GLU A 43 -12.28 -3.02 4.18
C GLU A 43 -12.46 -3.10 5.71
N GLN A 44 -13.26 -4.05 6.20
CA GLN A 44 -13.57 -4.21 7.63
C GLN A 44 -12.85 -5.38 8.31
N ASN A 45 -11.94 -6.09 7.62
CA ASN A 45 -11.31 -7.31 8.14
C ASN A 45 -12.36 -8.38 8.56
N ALA A 46 -13.50 -8.41 7.86
CA ALA A 46 -14.61 -9.28 8.23
C ALA A 46 -14.40 -10.75 7.82
N ARG A 47 -13.37 -11.05 6.99
CA ARG A 47 -13.10 -12.39 6.44
C ARG A 47 -11.62 -12.65 6.20
N ASN A 48 -11.25 -13.93 6.12
CA ASN A 48 -9.97 -14.35 5.57
C ASN A 48 -10.01 -14.23 4.04
N LEU A 49 -9.08 -13.47 3.46
CA LEU A 49 -9.01 -13.27 2.02
C LEU A 49 -8.11 -14.34 1.39
N SER A 50 -8.56 -14.94 0.29
CA SER A 50 -7.68 -15.81 -0.51
C SER A 50 -6.65 -14.97 -1.26
N ILE A 51 -5.54 -15.60 -1.64
CA ILE A 51 -4.50 -14.96 -2.45
C ILE A 51 -5.07 -14.57 -3.83
N GLU A 52 -5.93 -15.39 -4.46
CA GLU A 52 -6.55 -15.03 -5.74
C GLU A 52 -7.45 -13.80 -5.62
N SER A 53 -8.19 -13.70 -4.50
CA SER A 53 -9.04 -12.53 -4.24
C SER A 53 -8.19 -11.27 -4.06
N LEU A 54 -7.05 -11.39 -3.38
CA LEU A 54 -6.10 -10.30 -3.20
C LEU A 54 -5.50 -9.84 -4.54
N ALA A 55 -5.13 -10.78 -5.41
CA ALA A 55 -4.62 -10.48 -6.75
C ALA A 55 -5.66 -9.76 -7.62
N LYS A 56 -6.94 -10.17 -7.57
CA LYS A 56 -8.03 -9.48 -8.27
C LYS A 56 -8.21 -8.04 -7.78
N VAL A 57 -8.13 -7.83 -6.45
CA VAL A 57 -8.21 -6.50 -5.85
C VAL A 57 -7.04 -5.63 -6.29
N ALA A 58 -5.81 -6.16 -6.29
CA ALA A 58 -4.63 -5.46 -6.75
C ALA A 58 -4.77 -5.02 -8.22
N GLY A 59 -5.21 -5.93 -9.10
CA GLY A 59 -5.47 -5.63 -10.50
C GLY A 59 -6.58 -4.59 -10.71
N CYS A 60 -7.67 -4.66 -9.96
CA CYS A 60 -8.75 -3.66 -10.02
C CYS A 60 -8.30 -2.26 -9.58
N LEU A 61 -7.36 -2.19 -8.64
CA LEU A 61 -6.84 -0.94 -8.09
C LEU A 61 -5.57 -0.47 -8.82
N GLU A 62 -5.06 -1.24 -9.78
CA GLU A 62 -3.83 -0.95 -10.54
C GLU A 62 -2.61 -0.71 -9.64
N VAL A 63 -2.49 -1.50 -8.56
CA VAL A 63 -1.38 -1.44 -7.60
C VAL A 63 -0.66 -2.78 -7.52
N ASP A 64 0.61 -2.73 -7.11
CA ASP A 64 1.34 -3.95 -6.77
C ASP A 64 0.73 -4.61 -5.53
N ILE A 65 0.77 -5.95 -5.46
CA ILE A 65 0.24 -6.70 -4.33
C ILE A 65 0.95 -6.34 -3.01
N ALA A 66 2.22 -5.93 -3.07
CA ALA A 66 3.00 -5.43 -1.94
C ALA A 66 2.33 -4.21 -1.29
N GLU A 67 1.70 -3.32 -2.06
CA GLU A 67 0.99 -2.17 -1.48
C GLU A 67 -0.21 -2.59 -0.62
N LEU A 68 -0.80 -3.74 -0.92
CA LEU A 68 -1.91 -4.28 -0.14
C LEU A 68 -1.43 -4.99 1.12
N VAL A 69 -0.21 -5.54 1.16
CA VAL A 69 0.27 -6.35 2.30
C VAL A 69 1.28 -5.67 3.19
N CYS A 70 2.01 -4.66 2.70
CA CYS A 70 3.10 -4.01 3.42
C CYS A 70 2.62 -3.19 4.61
N ASP A 71 3.52 -3.06 5.60
CA ASP A 71 3.38 -2.06 6.65
C ASP A 71 3.80 -0.70 6.12
N GLU A 72 2.94 0.30 6.33
CA GLU A 72 3.20 1.68 5.91
C GLU A 72 4.47 2.22 6.58
N LYS A 73 4.74 1.78 7.82
CA LYS A 73 5.98 2.11 8.54
C LYS A 73 7.24 1.73 7.76
N TYR A 74 7.25 0.59 7.06
CA TYR A 74 8.41 0.17 6.29
C TYR A 74 8.58 0.99 5.00
N LEU A 75 7.48 1.38 4.37
CA LEU A 75 7.53 2.24 3.18
C LEU A 75 8.01 3.65 3.54
N ASP A 76 7.55 4.19 4.66
CA ASP A 76 7.97 5.51 5.14
C ASP A 76 9.43 5.51 5.59
N GLN A 77 9.85 4.48 6.32
CA GLN A 77 11.26 4.29 6.69
C GLN A 77 12.16 4.16 5.46
N ALA A 78 11.77 3.35 4.47
CA ALA A 78 12.56 3.20 3.24
C ALA A 78 12.70 4.53 2.48
N LYS A 79 11.62 5.32 2.39
CA LYS A 79 11.66 6.67 1.78
C LYS A 79 12.55 7.63 2.56
N GLN A 80 12.48 7.61 3.89
CA GLN A 80 13.32 8.44 4.76
C GLN A 80 14.79 8.07 4.62
N SER A 81 15.12 6.78 4.67
CA SER A 81 16.49 6.31 4.46
C SER A 81 17.03 6.67 3.08
N ALA A 82 16.22 6.56 2.02
CA ALA A 82 16.62 6.98 0.69
C ALA A 82 16.89 8.49 0.60
N ALA A 83 16.06 9.32 1.24
CA ALA A 83 16.25 10.76 1.31
C ALA A 83 17.53 11.14 2.10
N GLU A 84 17.76 10.50 3.24
CA GLU A 84 18.96 10.68 4.07
C GLU A 84 20.23 10.32 3.30
N LEU A 85 20.24 9.18 2.61
CA LEU A 85 21.36 8.76 1.75
C LEU A 85 21.62 9.78 0.64
N GLY A 86 20.57 10.28 -0.02
CA GLY A 86 20.69 11.32 -1.04
C GLY A 86 21.35 12.60 -0.50
N ILE A 87 20.90 13.10 0.66
CA ILE A 87 21.48 14.27 1.32
C ILE A 87 22.94 14.02 1.69
N GLN A 88 23.25 12.85 2.25
CA GLN A 88 24.60 12.49 2.65
C GLN A 88 25.57 12.44 1.46
N LEU A 89 25.14 11.86 0.34
CA LEU A 89 25.92 11.86 -0.90
C LEU A 89 26.16 13.28 -1.39
N LEU A 90 25.13 14.13 -1.43
CA LEU A 90 25.28 15.53 -1.83
C LEU A 90 26.27 16.29 -0.95
N GLN A 91 26.22 16.08 0.37
CA GLN A 91 27.17 16.69 1.32
C GLN A 91 28.62 16.21 1.10
N GLN A 92 28.82 14.95 0.69
CA GLN A 92 30.15 14.44 0.33
C GLN A 92 30.71 15.13 -0.92
N PHE A 93 29.88 15.40 -1.92
CA PHE A 93 30.30 16.11 -3.14
C PHE A 93 30.56 17.60 -2.91
N VAL A 94 29.76 18.26 -2.07
CA VAL A 94 29.97 19.69 -1.72
C VAL A 94 31.28 19.89 -0.95
N LYS A 95 31.59 19.02 0.02
CA LYS A 95 32.85 19.10 0.78
C LYS A 95 34.10 18.86 -0.07
N GLY A 96 33.99 18.15 -1.20
CA GLY A 96 35.11 17.88 -2.09
C GLY A 96 35.46 19.01 -3.07
N HIS A 97 34.71 20.12 -3.09
CA HIS A 97 34.95 21.27 -3.97
C HIS A 97 35.59 22.49 -3.26
N ASP A 98 35.66 22.49 -1.92
CA ASP A 98 36.20 23.61 -1.14
C ASP A 98 37.72 23.50 -0.86
N ASP A 99 38.38 22.40 -1.30
CA ASP A 99 39.81 22.11 -1.05
C ASP A 99 40.75 22.37 -2.26
N THR A 100 40.29 23.08 -3.31
CA THR A 100 41.11 23.56 -4.44
C THR A 100 40.94 25.04 -4.68
#